data_AF-A0A419KPH5-F1
#
_entry.id   AF-A0A419KPH5-F1
#
_cell.length_a   1.000
_cell.length_b   1.000
_cell.length_c   1.000
_cell.angle_alpha   90.00
_cell.angle_beta   90.00
_cell.angle_gamma   90.00
#
_symmetry.space_group_name_H-M   'P 1'
#
loop_
_entity.id
_entity.type
_entity.pdbx_description
1 polymer ?
#
loop_
_entity_poly.entity_id
_entity_poly.type
_entity_poly.pdbx_seq_one_letter_code
_entity_poly.pdbx_strand_id
1 'polypeptide(L)'
;MKNDLLTLIIEVLKEAGFIVSSRCKARSFDLAARRNDLTLLAKILYNIDGFNEEMARSIKRVAFCLLASPIIVGERRGSLFLEDNV
;
A
#
# COMPACT_ATOMS: atom_id res chain seq x y z
N MET A 1 -8.17 7.00 -12.11
CA MET A 1 -7.11 5.96 -12.21
C MET A 1 -6.50 5.64 -10.85
N LYS A 2 -5.51 6.39 -10.31
CA LYS A 2 -4.94 6.07 -8.97
C LYS A 2 -5.96 6.15 -7.81
N ASN A 3 -6.90 7.08 -7.88
CA ASN A 3 -7.95 7.19 -6.85
C ASN A 3 -8.91 6.00 -6.88
N ASP A 4 -9.14 5.38 -8.04
CA ASP A 4 -10.02 4.21 -8.17
C ASP A 4 -9.34 2.97 -7.55
N LEU A 5 -8.05 2.79 -7.83
CA LEU A 5 -7.22 1.76 -7.19
C LEU A 5 -7.17 1.93 -5.66
N LEU A 6 -7.08 3.17 -5.16
CA LEU A 6 -7.11 3.44 -3.73
C LEU A 6 -8.44 3.00 -3.10
N THR A 7 -9.57 3.35 -3.72
CA THR A 7 -10.91 2.96 -3.25
C THR A 7 -11.05 1.44 -3.22
N LEU A 8 -10.65 0.76 -4.29
CA LEU A 8 -10.69 -0.71 -4.38
C LEU A 8 -9.87 -1.36 -3.25
N ILE A 9 -8.65 -0.88 -3.00
CA ILE A 9 -7.81 -1.41 -1.92
C ILE A 9 -8.46 -1.20 -0.54
N ILE A 10 -9.10 -0.05 -0.32
CA ILE A 10 -9.82 0.23 0.93
C ILE A 10 -10.98 -0.75 1.10
N GLU A 11 -11.74 -1.02 0.05
CA GLU A 11 -12.86 -1.97 0.07
C GLU A 11 -12.37 -3.39 0.38
N VAL A 12 -11.38 -3.89 -0.36
CA VAL A 12 -10.78 -5.22 -0.15
C VAL A 12 -10.25 -5.38 1.27
N LEU A 13 -9.54 -4.38 1.81
CA LEU A 13 -9.02 -4.43 3.17
C LEU A 13 -10.15 -4.45 4.21
N LYS A 14 -11.22 -3.67 4.00
CA LYS A 14 -12.40 -3.68 4.88
C LYS A 14 -13.13 -5.01 4.85
N GLU A 15 -13.33 -5.60 3.67
CA GLU A 15 -13.93 -6.93 3.51
C GLU A 15 -13.09 -8.01 4.19
N ALA A 16 -11.76 -7.88 4.15
CA ALA A 16 -10.83 -8.75 4.88
C ALA A 16 -10.82 -8.50 6.40
N GLY A 17 -11.65 -7.58 6.92
CA GLY A 17 -11.79 -7.30 8.35
C GLY A 17 -10.75 -6.32 8.92
N PHE A 18 -10.08 -5.55 8.07
CA PHE A 18 -9.19 -4.48 8.55
C PHE A 18 -9.96 -3.20 8.86
N ILE A 19 -9.56 -2.52 9.93
CA ILE A 19 -9.87 -1.11 10.15
C ILE A 19 -8.85 -0.29 9.34
N VAL A 20 -9.33 0.48 8.37
CA VAL A 20 -8.50 1.25 7.44
C VAL A 20 -8.49 2.72 7.82
N SER A 21 -7.31 3.35 7.83
CA SER A 21 -7.17 4.77 8.12
C SER A 21 -7.72 5.64 6.99
N SER A 22 -7.90 6.93 7.27
CA SER A 22 -7.99 7.92 6.19
C SER A 22 -6.70 7.96 5.37
N ARG A 23 -6.78 8.48 4.14
CA ARG A 23 -5.62 8.65 3.27
C ARG A 23 -4.55 9.48 3.96
N CYS A 24 -3.35 8.92 4.04
CA CYS A 24 -2.19 9.59 4.62
C CYS A 24 -1.52 10.48 3.56
N LYS A 25 -1.11 11.68 3.97
CA LYS A 25 -0.28 12.57 3.13
C LYS A 25 1.23 12.29 3.30
N ALA A 26 1.58 11.12 3.84
CA ALA A 26 2.97 10.72 4.06
C ALA A 26 3.65 10.37 2.73
N ARG A 27 4.96 10.62 2.63
CA ARG A 27 5.74 10.19 1.45
C ARG A 27 5.92 8.66 1.43
N SER A 28 6.06 8.04 2.59
CA SER A 28 6.38 6.63 2.78
C SER A 28 5.22 5.67 2.47
N PHE A 29 3.97 6.03 2.79
CA PHE A 29 2.80 5.18 2.59
C PHE A 29 1.55 6.03 2.34
N ASP A 30 0.55 5.48 1.66
CA ASP A 30 -0.70 6.15 1.29
C ASP A 30 -1.85 5.86 2.29
N LEU A 31 -1.83 4.71 2.98
CA LEU A 31 -2.78 4.39 4.06
C LEU A 31 -2.18 3.38 5.07
N ALA A 32 -2.78 3.34 6.26
CA ALA A 32 -2.55 2.28 7.24
C ALA A 32 -3.81 1.42 7.41
N ALA A 33 -3.63 0.14 7.71
CA ALA A 33 -4.73 -0.77 8.00
C ALA A 33 -4.36 -1.69 9.16
N ARG A 34 -5.30 -2.00 10.05
CA ARG A 34 -5.06 -2.88 11.20
C ARG A 34 -6.13 -3.95 11.33
N ARG A 35 -5.70 -5.18 11.61
CA ARG A 35 -6.56 -6.32 11.98
C ARG A 35 -5.86 -7.13 13.07
N ASN A 36 -6.43 -7.14 14.28
CA ASN A 36 -5.78 -7.69 15.47
C ASN A 36 -4.38 -7.08 15.65
N ASP A 37 -3.35 -7.92 15.80
CA ASP A 37 -1.95 -7.50 15.96
C ASP A 37 -1.26 -7.16 14.63
N LEU A 38 -1.89 -7.43 13.49
CA LEU A 38 -1.34 -7.12 12.18
C LEU A 38 -1.63 -5.67 11.81
N THR A 39 -0.57 -4.87 11.66
CA THR A 39 -0.65 -3.51 11.12
C THR A 39 0.04 -3.47 9.77
N LEU A 40 -0.63 -2.94 8.75
CA LEU A 40 -0.11 -2.75 7.40
C LEU A 40 0.12 -1.25 7.15
N LEU A 41 1.25 -0.93 6.50
CA LEU A 41 1.47 0.36 5.86
C LEU A 41 1.49 0.13 4.35
N ALA A 42 0.48 0.62 3.64
CA ALA A 42 0.34 0.38 2.21
C ALA A 42 0.80 1.59 1.39
N LYS A 43 1.77 1.36 0.49
CA LYS A 43 2.11 2.32 -0.57
C LYS A 43 1.39 1.90 -1.85
N ILE A 44 0.70 2.85 -2.48
CA ILE A 44 -0.15 2.60 -3.64
C ILE A 44 0.41 3.32 -4.85
N LEU A 45 0.70 2.55 -5.90
CA LEU A 45 1.33 3.01 -7.13
C LEU A 45 0.56 2.49 -8.33
N TYR A 46 0.04 3.38 -9.18
CA TYR A 46 -0.63 2.93 -10.40
C TYR A 46 0.32 2.14 -11.31
N ASN A 47 1.56 2.61 -11.45
CA ASN A 47 2.65 1.87 -12.08
C ASN A 47 3.76 1.59 -11.05
N ILE A 48 4.09 0.32 -10.87
CA ILE A 48 5.08 -0.16 -9.90
C ILE A 48 6.51 0.24 -10.25
N ASP A 49 6.81 0.56 -11.51
CA ASP A 49 8.14 1.03 -11.93
C ASP A 49 8.53 2.35 -11.25
N GLY A 50 7.54 3.11 -10.75
CA GLY A 50 7.78 4.30 -9.95
C GLY A 50 8.31 4.01 -8.55
N PHE A 51 8.32 2.74 -8.10
CA PHE A 51 8.89 2.35 -6.82
C PHE A 51 10.41 2.28 -6.90
N ASN A 52 11.09 3.00 -6.01
CA ASN A 52 12.55 3.07 -5.99
C ASN A 52 13.12 2.78 -4.59
N GLU A 53 14.45 2.71 -4.51
CA GLU A 53 15.14 2.37 -3.26
C GLU A 53 14.92 3.38 -2.13
N GLU A 54 14.80 4.68 -2.45
CA GLU A 54 14.49 5.71 -1.46
C GLU A 54 13.12 5.47 -0.80
N MET A 55 12.11 5.19 -1.63
CA MET A 55 10.77 4.84 -1.16
C MET A 55 10.78 3.57 -0.32
N ALA A 56 11.51 2.54 -0.77
CA ALA A 56 11.66 1.29 -0.05
C ALA A 56 12.31 1.50 1.33
N ARG A 57 13.40 2.27 1.42
CA ARG A 57 14.03 2.61 2.70
C ARG A 57 13.09 3.42 3.58
N SER A 58 12.37 4.38 3.01
CA SER A 58 11.43 5.25 3.73
C SER A 58 10.32 4.46 4.39
N ILE A 59 9.61 3.61 3.64
CA ILE A 59 8.53 2.80 4.20
C ILE A 59 9.04 1.75 5.19
N LYS A 60 10.19 1.11 4.92
CA LYS A 60 10.82 0.15 5.85
C LYS A 60 11.14 0.78 7.20
N ARG A 61 11.69 2.00 7.22
CA ARG A 61 11.99 2.72 8.48
C ARG A 61 10.74 3.02 9.28
N VAL A 62 9.69 3.53 8.63
CA VAL A 62 8.44 3.84 9.33
C VAL A 62 7.74 2.57 9.81
N ALA A 63 7.74 1.51 9.00
CA ALA A 63 7.19 0.22 9.37
C ALA A 63 7.90 -0.38 10.60
N PHE A 64 9.24 -0.31 10.64
CA PHE A 64 10.02 -0.71 11.81
C PHE A 64 9.63 0.08 13.07
N CYS A 65 9.55 1.41 12.98
CA CYS A 65 9.18 2.26 14.11
C CYS A 65 7.75 2.02 14.63
N LEU A 66 6.84 1.60 13.75
CA LEU A 66 5.42 1.39 14.08
C LEU A 66 5.07 -0.08 14.32
N LEU A 67 6.06 -0.99 14.31
CA LEU A 67 5.85 -2.44 14.38
C LEU A 67 4.82 -2.92 13.36
N ALA A 68 4.89 -2.37 12.16
CA ALA A 68 3.98 -2.63 11.05
C ALA A 68 4.68 -3.39 9.92
N SER A 69 3.89 -4.03 9.07
CA SER A 69 4.34 -4.67 7.84
C SER A 69 4.14 -3.71 6.66
N PRO A 70 5.20 -3.33 5.93
CA PRO A 70 5.05 -2.52 4.73
C PRO A 70 4.57 -3.38 3.57
N ILE A 71 3.57 -2.92 2.82
CA ILE A 71 3.12 -3.55 1.58
C ILE A 71 3.11 -2.54 0.45
N ILE A 72 3.46 -2.99 -0.75
CA ILE A 72 3.37 -2.18 -1.97
C ILE A 72 2.27 -2.79 -2.82
N VAL A 73 1.32 -1.95 -3.25
CA VAL A 73 0.24 -2.34 -4.13
C VAL A 73 0.34 -1.55 -5.42
N GLY A 74 0.30 -2.23 -6.55
CA GLY A 74 0.20 -1.60 -7.84
C GLY A 74 -0.67 -2.37 -8.81
N GLU A 75 -0.92 -1.76 -9.97
CA GLU A 75 -1.83 -2.29 -10.99
C GLU A 75 -1.10 -2.53 -12.33
N ARG A 76 -0.02 -1.80 -12.58
CA ARG A 76 0.75 -1.88 -13.82
C ARG A 76 2.25 -2.00 -13.62
N ARG A 77 2.90 -2.54 -14.63
CA ARG A 77 4.32 -2.39 -14.92
C ARG A 77 4.47 -1.83 -16.34
N GLY A 78 5.03 -0.64 -16.47
CA GLY A 78 5.11 0.08 -17.73
C GLY A 78 3.72 0.30 -18.33
N SER A 79 3.52 -0.20 -19.54
CA SER A 79 2.25 -0.18 -20.25
C SER A 79 1.39 -1.42 -20.02
N LEU A 80 1.85 -2.42 -19.26
CA LEU A 80 1.15 -3.68 -19.03
C LEU A 80 0.49 -3.69 -17.65
N PHE A 81 -0.62 -4.42 -17.51
CA PHE A 81 -1.17 -4.76 -16.20
C PHE A 81 -0.26 -5.78 -15.51
N LEU A 82 -0.24 -5.76 -14.18
CA LEU A 82 0.36 -6.86 -13.42
C LEU A 82 -0.44 -8.15 -13.66
N GLU A 83 0.25 -9.28 -13.60
CA GLU A 83 -0.38 -10.59 -13.75
C GLU A 83 -1.26 -10.91 -12.53
N ASP A 84 -2.39 -11.56 -12.78
CA ASP A 84 -3.31 -11.99 -11.73
C ASP A 84 -2.90 -13.38 -11.20
N ASN A 85 -3.04 -13.59 -9.89
CA ASN A 85 -2.83 -14.87 -9.20
C ASN A 85 -1.41 -15.48 -9.28
N VAL A 86 -0.38 -14.64 -9.29
CA VAL A 86 1.05 -15.03 -9.26
C VAL A 86 1.72 -14.81 -7.91
#